data_AF-A0A7S1S8A6-F1
#
_entry.id   AF-A0A7S1S8A6-F1
#
_cell.length_a   1.000
_cell.length_b   1.000
_cell.length_c   1.000
_cell.angle_alpha   90.00
_cell.angle_beta   90.00
_cell.angle_gamma   90.00
#
_symmetry.space_group_name_H-M   'P 1'
#
loop_
_entity.id
_entity.type
_entity.pdbx_description
1 polymer ?
#
loop_
_entity_poly.entity_id
_entity_poly.type
_entity_poly.pdbx_seq_one_letter_code
_entity_poly.pdbx_strand_id
1 'polypeptide(L)'
;IAQGVAMDKIRVALAASLKEFRLPEDCAGNANVASSEVHGGGVAYASAPVEALNYVSAHDNETLYDNMIWKMSPSLFSPEERMRASWMCTSVIALSHGVPFFHAGDELLRSKSLDRDSYNSGDWFNVLDFTGQRSAFGTGLPPKSKNGEKWELMRPLLRDPTLRPTPEMVAASVAKFCELISVRGSTPLIGLTEAADVLEKVTFPCCGSKQVPGVIVMQTRNGPPAGDPSAPPLC
;
A
#
# COMPACT_ATOMS: atom_id res chain seq x y z
N ILE A 1 17.31 8.70 8.49
CA ILE A 1 16.55 9.91 8.07
C ILE A 1 15.60 9.60 6.92
N ALA A 2 16.06 9.25 5.70
CA ALA A 2 15.17 9.01 4.56
C ALA A 2 14.07 7.95 4.78
N GLN A 3 14.39 6.82 5.44
CA GLN A 3 13.38 5.82 5.81
C GLN A 3 12.37 6.34 6.84
N GLY A 4 12.83 7.10 7.85
CA GLY A 4 11.96 7.73 8.85
C GLY A 4 10.99 8.73 8.22
N VAL A 5 11.49 9.53 7.27
CA VAL A 5 10.67 10.47 6.48
C VAL A 5 9.54 9.75 5.77
N ALA A 6 9.84 8.65 5.06
CA ALA A 6 8.81 7.87 4.36
C ALA A 6 7.78 7.27 5.34
N MET A 7 8.23 6.77 6.50
CA MET A 7 7.34 6.22 7.51
C MET A 7 6.40 7.28 8.10
N ASP A 8 6.87 8.49 8.36
CA ASP A 8 6.01 9.59 8.84
C ASP A 8 4.93 9.95 7.81
N LYS A 9 5.28 9.98 6.51
CA LYS A 9 4.29 10.19 5.44
C LYS A 9 3.24 9.07 5.40
N ILE A 10 3.67 7.81 5.57
CA ILE A 10 2.76 6.66 5.64
C ILE A 10 1.85 6.76 6.87
N ARG A 11 2.36 7.18 8.04
CA ARG A 11 1.53 7.40 9.25
C ARG A 11 0.43 8.44 9.01
N VAL A 12 0.77 9.54 8.34
CA VAL A 12 -0.22 10.56 7.95
C VAL A 12 -1.28 9.97 7.02
N ALA A 13 -0.87 9.21 5.99
CA ALA A 13 -1.81 8.57 5.07
C ALA A 13 -2.69 7.50 5.76
N LEU A 14 -2.13 6.73 6.70
CA LEU A 14 -2.85 5.77 7.53
C LEU A 14 -3.91 6.45 8.42
N ALA A 15 -3.68 7.69 8.84
CA ALA A 15 -4.64 8.55 9.53
C ALA A 15 -5.50 9.40 8.57
N ALA A 16 -5.80 8.84 7.40
CA ALA A 16 -6.64 9.42 6.36
C ALA A 16 -6.17 10.79 5.82
N SER A 17 -4.87 11.10 5.87
CA SER A 17 -4.30 12.34 5.33
C SER A 17 -5.00 13.62 5.80
N LEU A 18 -5.57 13.60 7.02
CA LEU A 18 -6.30 14.72 7.59
C LEU A 18 -5.35 15.88 7.91
N LYS A 19 -5.68 17.10 7.49
CA LYS A 19 -4.86 18.32 7.73
C LYS A 19 -4.67 18.62 9.22
N GLU A 20 -5.66 18.29 10.02
CA GLU A 20 -5.67 18.59 11.46
C GLU A 20 -4.99 17.49 12.30
N PHE A 21 -4.65 16.36 11.69
CA PHE A 21 -3.97 15.28 12.41
C PHE A 21 -2.57 15.73 12.85
N ARG A 22 -2.15 15.25 14.02
CA ARG A 22 -0.81 15.53 14.55
C ARG A 22 -0.09 14.24 14.87
N LEU A 23 1.15 14.11 14.35
CA LEU A 23 2.03 13.03 14.75
C LEU A 23 2.58 13.31 16.15
N PRO A 24 2.58 12.34 17.07
CA PRO A 24 3.14 12.52 18.41
C PRO A 24 4.61 12.99 18.37
N GLU A 25 5.42 12.38 17.52
CA GLU A 25 6.80 12.77 17.24
C GLU A 25 7.18 12.38 15.82
N ASP A 26 7.91 13.23 15.09
CA ASP A 26 8.46 12.88 13.77
C ASP A 26 9.83 12.20 13.87
N CYS A 27 10.32 11.66 12.75
CA CYS A 27 11.63 10.99 12.73
C CYS A 27 12.83 11.92 13.02
N ALA A 28 12.64 13.23 13.08
CA ALA A 28 13.66 14.21 13.46
C ALA A 28 13.62 14.56 14.96
N GLY A 29 12.63 14.07 15.70
CA GLY A 29 12.46 14.31 17.14
C GLY A 29 11.58 15.50 17.48
N ASN A 30 10.89 16.10 16.50
CA ASN A 30 9.95 17.18 16.76
C ASN A 30 8.65 16.58 17.31
N ALA A 31 8.15 17.12 18.42
CA ALA A 31 6.90 16.67 19.02
C ALA A 31 5.67 17.36 18.40
N ASN A 32 4.54 16.66 18.40
CA ASN A 32 3.22 17.17 18.04
C ASN A 32 3.16 17.84 16.65
N VAL A 33 3.83 17.24 15.67
CA VAL A 33 4.00 17.79 14.32
C VAL A 33 2.68 17.75 13.57
N ALA A 34 2.25 18.90 13.02
CA ALA A 34 1.06 18.94 12.18
C ALA A 34 1.29 18.14 10.89
N SER A 35 0.33 17.30 10.52
CA SER A 35 0.42 16.45 9.33
C SER A 35 0.65 17.26 8.05
N SER A 36 0.16 18.51 7.98
CA SER A 36 0.38 19.46 6.89
C SER A 36 1.82 19.96 6.75
N GLU A 37 2.63 19.81 7.79
CA GLU A 37 4.02 20.27 7.85
C GLU A 37 5.03 19.12 7.67
N VAL A 38 4.56 17.86 7.74
CA VAL A 38 5.40 16.66 7.66
C VAL A 38 6.20 16.65 6.36
N HIS A 39 7.52 16.84 6.49
CA HIS A 39 8.53 16.69 5.44
C HIS A 39 8.23 17.46 4.14
N GLY A 40 7.89 18.75 4.27
CA GLY A 40 7.65 19.67 3.15
C GLY A 40 6.18 19.80 2.74
N GLY A 41 5.27 19.19 3.51
CA GLY A 41 3.83 19.27 3.27
C GLY A 41 3.33 18.43 2.08
N GLY A 42 2.04 18.52 1.80
CA GLY A 42 1.38 17.85 0.67
C GLY A 42 0.93 16.41 0.90
N VAL A 43 1.26 15.81 2.06
CA VAL A 43 0.73 14.47 2.43
C VAL A 43 -0.63 14.57 3.10
N ALA A 44 -0.87 15.67 3.84
CA ALA A 44 -2.15 15.96 4.45
C ALA A 44 -2.92 17.00 3.64
N TYR A 45 -4.11 16.63 3.18
CA TYR A 45 -4.95 17.42 2.30
C TYR A 45 -6.44 17.26 2.56
N ALA A 46 -6.84 16.25 3.33
CA ALA A 46 -8.24 15.93 3.58
C ALA A 46 -8.78 16.68 4.80
N SER A 47 -10.06 17.01 4.73
CA SER A 47 -10.89 17.49 5.82
C SER A 47 -11.74 16.36 6.43
N ALA A 48 -12.04 15.33 5.63
CA ALA A 48 -12.75 14.14 6.08
C ALA A 48 -12.10 12.86 5.55
N PRO A 49 -12.16 11.73 6.27
CA PRO A 49 -11.54 10.48 5.82
C PRO A 49 -11.96 10.03 4.41
N VAL A 50 -13.22 10.27 4.03
CA VAL A 50 -13.76 9.91 2.71
C VAL A 50 -13.10 10.63 1.54
N GLU A 51 -12.38 11.74 1.79
CA GLU A 51 -11.66 12.49 0.76
C GLU A 51 -10.27 11.89 0.47
N ALA A 52 -9.80 10.96 1.31
CA ALA A 52 -8.50 10.32 1.18
C ALA A 52 -8.63 8.94 0.52
N LEU A 53 -8.23 8.86 -0.75
CA LEU A 53 -8.13 7.59 -1.49
C LEU A 53 -6.70 7.07 -1.42
N ASN A 54 -6.50 5.97 -0.69
CA ASN A 54 -5.19 5.36 -0.48
C ASN A 54 -5.01 4.19 -1.46
N TYR A 55 -3.90 4.17 -2.19
CA TYR A 55 -3.55 3.11 -3.13
C TYR A 55 -2.03 2.94 -3.27
N VAL A 56 -1.61 1.75 -3.70
CA VAL A 56 -0.20 1.42 -4.03
C VAL A 56 0.00 1.02 -5.49
N SER A 57 -1.09 0.88 -6.23
CA SER A 57 -1.13 0.43 -7.62
C SER A 57 -2.43 0.88 -8.27
N ALA A 58 -2.38 1.09 -9.58
CA ALA A 58 -3.51 1.48 -10.42
C ALA A 58 -3.33 0.88 -11.83
N HIS A 59 -4.20 1.28 -12.76
CA HIS A 59 -4.07 0.86 -14.15
C HIS A 59 -2.86 1.51 -14.85
N ASP A 60 -2.58 2.77 -14.53
CA ASP A 60 -1.39 3.51 -14.97
C ASP A 60 -0.16 3.13 -14.16
N ASN A 61 1.02 3.23 -14.78
CA ASN A 61 2.31 2.80 -14.26
C ASN A 61 2.41 1.26 -14.08
N GLU A 62 3.55 0.80 -13.57
CA GLU A 62 3.80 -0.60 -13.29
C GLU A 62 2.82 -1.15 -12.23
N THR A 63 2.42 -2.42 -12.35
CA THR A 63 1.58 -3.09 -11.33
C THR A 63 2.29 -3.18 -9.98
N LEU A 64 1.58 -3.55 -8.92
CA LEU A 64 2.20 -3.76 -7.61
C LEU A 64 3.31 -4.82 -7.69
N TYR A 65 3.04 -5.96 -8.33
CA TYR A 65 4.01 -7.04 -8.47
C TYR A 65 5.23 -6.62 -9.31
N ASP A 66 5.01 -5.92 -10.43
CA ASP A 66 6.09 -5.40 -11.28
C ASP A 66 6.95 -4.38 -10.52
N ASN A 67 6.36 -3.56 -9.66
CA ASN A 67 7.10 -2.68 -8.75
C ASN A 67 7.94 -3.46 -7.74
N MET A 68 7.45 -4.58 -7.21
CA MET A 68 8.26 -5.44 -6.33
C MET A 68 9.45 -6.01 -7.10
N ILE A 69 9.27 -6.42 -8.35
CA ILE A 69 10.36 -6.88 -9.23
C ILE A 69 11.44 -5.80 -9.41
N TRP A 70 11.04 -4.56 -9.68
CA TRP A 70 11.97 -3.45 -9.83
C TRP A 70 12.76 -3.11 -8.56
N LYS A 71 12.10 -3.19 -7.39
CA LYS A 71 12.63 -2.61 -6.15
C LYS A 71 13.28 -3.63 -5.22
N MET A 72 12.99 -4.91 -5.37
CA MET A 72 13.56 -5.98 -4.54
C MET A 72 14.52 -6.84 -5.37
N SER A 73 15.82 -6.72 -5.11
CA SER A 73 16.84 -7.49 -5.85
C SER A 73 16.57 -9.00 -5.79
N PRO A 74 16.57 -9.72 -6.94
CA PRO A 74 16.44 -11.18 -6.97
C PRO A 74 17.53 -11.92 -6.16
N SER A 75 18.71 -11.31 -5.99
CA SER A 75 19.81 -11.89 -5.23
C SER A 75 19.68 -11.75 -3.71
N LEU A 76 18.78 -10.88 -3.23
CA LEU A 76 18.60 -10.58 -1.81
C LEU A 76 17.27 -11.10 -1.25
N PHE A 77 16.27 -11.28 -2.11
CA PHE A 77 14.91 -11.61 -1.70
C PHE A 77 14.38 -12.78 -2.52
N SER A 78 13.88 -13.77 -1.79
CA SER A 78 13.18 -14.92 -2.35
C SER A 78 11.85 -14.52 -3.01
N PRO A 79 11.28 -15.39 -3.87
CA PRO A 79 9.95 -15.18 -4.43
C PRO A 79 8.86 -15.05 -3.36
N GLU A 80 8.98 -15.80 -2.26
CA GLU A 80 8.05 -15.73 -1.13
C GLU A 80 8.14 -14.39 -0.40
N GLU A 81 9.34 -13.89 -0.12
CA GLU A 81 9.51 -12.56 0.51
C GLU A 81 8.94 -11.44 -0.37
N ARG A 82 9.08 -11.57 -1.70
CA ARG A 82 8.49 -10.62 -2.66
C ARG A 82 6.96 -10.66 -2.68
N MET A 83 6.39 -11.85 -2.60
CA MET A 83 4.94 -12.04 -2.44
C MET A 83 4.47 -11.39 -1.13
N ARG A 84 5.15 -11.67 -0.01
CA ARG A 84 4.81 -11.09 1.30
C ARG A 84 4.99 -9.57 1.33
N ALA A 85 5.92 -9.01 0.57
CA ALA A 85 6.02 -7.56 0.38
C ALA A 85 4.79 -6.99 -0.36
N SER A 86 4.27 -7.69 -1.37
CA SER A 86 3.01 -7.32 -2.03
C SER A 86 1.83 -7.35 -1.06
N TRP A 87 1.78 -8.36 -0.17
CA TRP A 87 0.78 -8.43 0.90
C TRP A 87 0.92 -7.28 1.89
N MET A 88 2.14 -6.90 2.25
CA MET A 88 2.39 -5.76 3.14
C MET A 88 1.86 -4.46 2.52
N CYS A 89 2.12 -4.23 1.24
CA CYS A 89 1.63 -3.04 0.53
C CYS A 89 0.09 -2.97 0.52
N THR A 90 -0.59 -4.08 0.18
CA THR A 90 -2.07 -4.12 0.22
C THR A 90 -2.62 -4.04 1.64
N SER A 91 -1.91 -4.58 2.65
CA SER A 91 -2.27 -4.48 4.07
C SER A 91 -2.24 -3.05 4.58
N VAL A 92 -1.22 -2.26 4.21
CA VAL A 92 -1.15 -0.83 4.56
C VAL A 92 -2.38 -0.08 4.03
N ILE A 93 -2.81 -0.40 2.81
CA ILE A 93 -4.00 0.23 2.22
C ILE A 93 -5.28 -0.24 2.91
N ALA A 94 -5.48 -1.56 3.05
CA ALA A 94 -6.70 -2.12 3.64
C ALA A 94 -6.89 -1.73 5.12
N LEU A 95 -5.81 -1.52 5.86
CA LEU A 95 -5.87 -1.13 7.28
C LEU A 95 -5.79 0.38 7.50
N SER A 96 -5.66 1.19 6.44
CA SER A 96 -5.69 2.64 6.54
C SER A 96 -7.09 3.18 6.87
N HIS A 97 -7.14 4.30 7.60
CA HIS A 97 -8.31 5.16 7.60
C HIS A 97 -8.43 5.87 6.25
N GLY A 98 -9.67 6.18 5.85
CA GLY A 98 -10.01 6.64 4.50
C GLY A 98 -10.48 5.52 3.58
N VAL A 99 -10.47 5.79 2.28
CA VAL A 99 -11.00 4.90 1.25
C VAL A 99 -9.87 4.07 0.62
N PRO A 100 -9.78 2.76 0.89
CA PRO A 100 -8.80 1.91 0.25
C PRO A 100 -9.18 1.67 -1.21
N PHE A 101 -8.19 1.72 -2.09
CA PHE A 101 -8.34 1.39 -3.51
C PHE A 101 -7.30 0.33 -3.89
N PHE A 102 -7.76 -0.66 -4.65
CA PHE A 102 -6.94 -1.76 -5.14
C PHE A 102 -7.08 -1.87 -6.65
N HIS A 103 -5.97 -2.09 -7.33
CA HIS A 103 -5.98 -2.40 -8.75
C HIS A 103 -6.36 -3.87 -8.96
N ALA A 104 -7.21 -4.13 -9.95
CA ALA A 104 -7.63 -5.49 -10.27
C ALA A 104 -6.40 -6.39 -10.55
N GLY A 105 -6.22 -7.43 -9.73
CA GLY A 105 -5.11 -8.36 -9.78
C GLY A 105 -3.97 -8.09 -8.79
N ASP A 106 -4.07 -7.08 -7.91
CA ASP A 106 -3.15 -6.95 -6.77
C ASP A 106 -3.14 -8.22 -5.91
N GLU A 107 -4.32 -8.82 -5.72
CA GLU A 107 -4.55 -10.10 -5.04
C GLU A 107 -4.01 -11.31 -5.82
N LEU A 108 -3.80 -11.16 -7.13
CA LEU A 108 -3.35 -12.21 -8.04
C LEU A 108 -1.85 -12.14 -8.37
N LEU A 109 -1.09 -11.24 -7.73
CA LEU A 109 0.29 -10.93 -8.13
C LEU A 109 0.39 -10.56 -9.62
N ARG A 110 -0.59 -9.81 -10.12
CA ARG A 110 -0.70 -9.45 -11.54
C ARG A 110 0.53 -8.69 -12.00
N SER A 111 1.05 -9.12 -13.15
CA SER A 111 2.12 -8.46 -13.88
C SER A 111 1.61 -8.01 -15.25
N LYS A 112 2.22 -6.95 -15.79
CA LYS A 112 2.08 -6.54 -17.19
C LYS A 112 3.41 -6.69 -17.94
N SER A 113 4.26 -7.63 -17.52
CA SER A 113 5.65 -7.77 -18.01
C SER A 113 6.47 -6.48 -17.87
N LEU A 114 6.31 -5.78 -16.74
CA LEU A 114 6.98 -4.51 -16.45
C LEU A 114 6.54 -3.34 -17.35
N ASP A 115 5.41 -3.44 -18.05
CA ASP A 115 4.85 -2.32 -18.82
C ASP A 115 4.38 -1.20 -17.89
N ARG A 116 4.90 0.02 -18.09
CA ARG A 116 4.50 1.20 -17.32
C ARG A 116 3.28 1.95 -17.87
N ASP A 117 2.86 1.68 -19.10
CA ASP A 117 1.79 2.42 -19.77
C ASP A 117 1.08 1.53 -20.78
N SER A 118 0.32 0.59 -20.22
CA SER A 118 -0.28 -0.53 -20.93
C SER A 118 -1.59 -0.22 -21.69
N TYR A 119 -1.96 1.06 -21.82
CA TYR A 119 -3.29 1.48 -22.31
C TYR A 119 -3.64 0.89 -23.69
N ASN A 120 -2.63 0.64 -24.53
CA ASN A 120 -2.76 0.06 -25.86
C ASN A 120 -1.80 -1.13 -26.09
N SER A 121 -1.50 -1.87 -25.02
CA SER A 121 -0.63 -3.06 -25.09
C SER A 121 -1.43 -4.36 -25.34
N GLY A 122 -2.74 -4.24 -25.55
CA GLY A 122 -3.65 -5.36 -25.85
C GLY A 122 -3.77 -6.38 -24.73
N ASP A 123 -4.49 -7.46 -25.02
CA ASP A 123 -4.79 -8.53 -24.06
C ASP A 123 -3.53 -9.28 -23.59
N TRP A 124 -2.51 -9.35 -24.45
CA TRP A 124 -1.27 -10.08 -24.18
C TRP A 124 -0.55 -9.59 -22.92
N PHE A 125 -0.38 -8.27 -22.78
CA PHE A 125 0.27 -7.67 -21.62
C PHE A 125 -0.71 -7.34 -20.49
N ASN A 126 -2.00 -7.17 -20.79
CA ASN A 126 -3.01 -6.79 -19.78
C ASN A 126 -3.76 -7.97 -19.16
N VAL A 127 -3.39 -9.21 -19.48
CA VAL A 127 -4.09 -10.42 -19.03
C VAL A 127 -4.42 -10.38 -17.54
N LEU A 128 -5.62 -10.83 -17.22
CA LEU A 128 -6.09 -11.05 -15.88
C LEU A 128 -6.66 -12.47 -15.85
N ASP A 129 -5.86 -13.41 -15.35
CA ASP A 129 -6.22 -14.83 -15.35
C ASP A 129 -6.83 -15.25 -14.01
N PHE A 130 -8.15 -15.33 -13.98
CA PHE A 130 -8.91 -15.75 -12.79
C PHE A 130 -8.72 -17.23 -12.42
N THR A 131 -8.10 -18.04 -13.27
CA THR A 131 -7.75 -19.42 -12.90
C THR A 131 -6.49 -19.50 -12.02
N GLY A 132 -5.74 -18.39 -11.95
CA GLY A 132 -4.47 -18.30 -11.22
C GLY A 132 -3.33 -19.12 -11.82
N GLN A 133 -3.46 -19.62 -13.05
CA GLN A 133 -2.49 -20.51 -13.68
C GLN A 133 -1.46 -19.79 -14.54
N ARG A 134 -1.78 -18.59 -15.03
CA ARG A 134 -0.96 -17.82 -15.96
C ARG A 134 -0.64 -16.44 -15.39
N SER A 135 0.50 -15.92 -15.82
CA SER A 135 0.93 -14.54 -15.56
C SER A 135 1.51 -13.97 -16.85
N ALA A 136 1.28 -12.68 -17.10
CA ALA A 136 1.98 -11.94 -18.16
C ALA A 136 3.45 -11.65 -17.82
N PHE A 137 3.91 -11.95 -16.60
CA PHE A 137 5.33 -11.79 -16.27
C PHE A 137 6.20 -12.68 -17.18
N GLY A 138 7.21 -12.09 -17.82
CA GLY A 138 8.14 -12.81 -18.67
C GLY A 138 7.58 -13.25 -20.03
N THR A 139 6.45 -12.70 -20.49
CA THR A 139 5.86 -13.01 -21.82
C THR A 139 6.45 -12.18 -22.96
N GLY A 140 7.41 -11.30 -22.67
CA GLY A 140 8.13 -10.49 -23.66
C GLY A 140 8.47 -9.11 -23.12
N LEU A 141 9.31 -8.37 -23.84
CA LEU A 141 9.51 -6.96 -23.53
C LEU A 141 8.25 -6.17 -23.89
N PRO A 142 7.78 -5.27 -23.01
CA PRO A 142 6.59 -4.46 -23.27
C PRO A 142 6.86 -3.41 -24.38
N PRO A 143 5.82 -2.81 -24.98
CA PRO A 143 5.96 -1.94 -26.16
C PRO A 143 7.03 -0.84 -26.01
N LYS A 144 7.86 -0.70 -27.05
CA LYS A 144 9.06 0.16 -27.03
C LYS A 144 8.76 1.63 -26.75
N SER A 145 7.63 2.14 -27.25
CA SER A 145 7.27 3.55 -27.20
C SER A 145 7.24 4.12 -25.78
N LYS A 146 6.90 3.30 -24.78
CA LYS A 146 6.81 3.70 -23.37
C LYS A 146 7.84 3.03 -22.47
N ASN A 147 8.49 1.96 -22.94
CA ASN A 147 9.33 1.10 -22.12
C ASN A 147 10.76 0.92 -22.64
N GLY A 148 11.04 1.34 -23.88
CA GLY A 148 12.27 1.02 -24.61
C GLY A 148 13.56 1.43 -23.91
N GLU A 149 13.53 2.54 -23.17
CA GLU A 149 14.68 3.03 -22.39
C GLU A 149 15.10 2.07 -21.26
N LYS A 150 14.15 1.29 -20.72
CA LYS A 150 14.40 0.34 -19.63
C LYS A 150 14.59 -1.10 -20.10
N TRP A 151 14.48 -1.38 -21.40
CA TRP A 151 14.50 -2.76 -21.92
C TRP A 151 15.75 -3.56 -21.53
N GLU A 152 16.92 -2.93 -21.51
CA GLU A 152 18.16 -3.61 -21.11
C GLU A 152 18.17 -3.99 -19.62
N LEU A 153 17.48 -3.22 -18.77
CA LEU A 153 17.27 -3.58 -17.37
C LEU A 153 16.16 -4.63 -17.20
N MET A 154 15.13 -4.60 -18.05
CA MET A 154 14.01 -5.54 -18.02
C MET A 154 14.41 -6.96 -18.46
N ARG A 155 15.27 -7.08 -19.49
CA ARG A 155 15.68 -8.39 -20.05
C ARG A 155 16.13 -9.42 -19.01
N PRO A 156 17.10 -9.11 -18.12
CA PRO A 156 17.55 -10.11 -17.15
C PRO A 156 16.43 -10.48 -16.16
N LEU A 157 15.59 -9.53 -15.75
CA LEU A 157 14.47 -9.77 -14.84
C LEU A 157 13.40 -10.66 -15.47
N LEU A 158 12.99 -10.36 -16.70
CA LEU A 158 11.93 -11.10 -17.41
C LEU A 158 12.37 -12.50 -17.85
N ARG A 159 13.68 -12.78 -17.91
CA ARG A 159 14.22 -14.10 -18.22
C ARG A 159 14.36 -15.00 -16.99
N ASP A 160 14.32 -14.44 -15.79
CA ASP A 160 14.48 -15.20 -14.55
C ASP A 160 13.17 -15.94 -14.21
N PRO A 161 13.13 -17.28 -14.32
CA PRO A 161 11.91 -18.04 -14.04
C PRO A 161 11.53 -18.00 -12.55
N THR A 162 12.47 -17.70 -11.65
CA THR A 162 12.20 -17.61 -10.21
C THR A 162 11.36 -16.38 -9.86
N LEU A 163 11.35 -15.38 -10.73
CA LEU A 163 10.57 -14.15 -10.58
C LEU A 163 9.13 -14.25 -11.12
N ARG A 164 8.74 -15.42 -11.65
CA ARG A 164 7.38 -15.65 -12.14
C ARG A 164 6.49 -16.14 -10.98
N PRO A 165 5.32 -15.53 -10.72
CA PRO A 165 4.37 -16.05 -9.76
C PRO A 165 3.95 -17.48 -10.11
N THR A 166 4.01 -18.39 -9.14
CA THR A 166 3.43 -19.74 -9.29
C THR A 166 1.95 -19.73 -8.91
N PRO A 167 1.16 -20.73 -9.38
CA PRO A 167 -0.24 -20.85 -8.99
C PRO A 167 -0.46 -20.92 -7.47
N GLU A 168 0.46 -21.54 -6.73
CA GLU A 168 0.41 -21.63 -5.28
C GLU A 168 0.59 -20.26 -4.62
N MET A 169 1.52 -19.44 -5.14
CA MET A 169 1.73 -18.07 -4.66
C MET A 169 0.50 -17.19 -4.94
N VAL A 170 -0.13 -17.36 -6.12
CA VAL A 170 -1.36 -16.66 -6.48
C VAL A 170 -2.50 -17.07 -5.54
N ALA A 171 -2.71 -18.36 -5.31
CA ALA A 171 -3.74 -18.86 -4.40
C ALA A 171 -3.53 -18.36 -2.96
N ALA A 172 -2.28 -18.39 -2.47
CA ALA A 172 -1.94 -17.84 -1.15
C ALA A 172 -2.19 -16.33 -1.07
N SER A 173 -1.92 -15.58 -2.15
CA SER A 173 -2.15 -14.13 -2.21
C SER A 173 -3.64 -13.78 -2.20
N VAL A 174 -4.46 -14.53 -2.94
CA VAL A 174 -5.91 -14.39 -2.90
C VAL A 174 -6.45 -14.68 -1.50
N ALA A 175 -6.04 -15.79 -0.89
CA ALA A 175 -6.46 -16.15 0.46
C ALA A 175 -6.08 -15.06 1.47
N LYS A 176 -4.86 -14.53 1.39
CA LYS A 176 -4.41 -13.46 2.29
C LYS A 176 -5.18 -12.15 2.07
N PHE A 177 -5.47 -11.81 0.82
CA PHE A 177 -6.27 -10.62 0.51
C PHE A 177 -7.69 -10.76 1.05
N CYS A 178 -8.35 -11.91 0.89
CA CYS A 178 -9.67 -12.17 1.47
C CYS A 178 -9.67 -12.09 3.00
N GLU A 179 -8.65 -12.64 3.66
CA GLU A 179 -8.46 -12.52 5.11
C GLU A 179 -8.36 -11.04 5.51
N LEU A 180 -7.55 -10.26 4.80
CA LEU A 180 -7.32 -8.84 5.07
C LEU A 180 -8.60 -8.00 4.91
N ILE A 181 -9.39 -8.25 3.86
CA ILE A 181 -10.68 -7.58 3.67
C ILE A 181 -11.67 -7.98 4.77
N SER A 182 -11.65 -9.24 5.20
CA SER A 182 -12.48 -9.72 6.32
C SER A 182 -12.10 -9.02 7.63
N VAL A 183 -10.80 -8.84 7.90
CA VAL A 183 -10.30 -8.07 9.05
C VAL A 183 -10.78 -6.63 8.99
N ARG A 184 -10.66 -5.95 7.84
CA ARG A 184 -11.17 -4.58 7.68
C ARG A 184 -12.67 -4.50 7.97
N GLY A 185 -13.46 -5.46 7.49
CA GLY A 185 -14.90 -5.51 7.72
C GLY A 185 -15.33 -5.96 9.12
N SER A 186 -14.39 -6.38 9.98
CA SER A 186 -14.72 -6.97 11.29
C SER A 186 -15.03 -5.96 12.39
N THR A 187 -14.58 -4.71 12.23
CA THR A 187 -14.77 -3.65 13.24
C THR A 187 -14.77 -2.27 12.60
N PRO A 188 -15.62 -1.32 13.05
CA PRO A 188 -15.59 0.06 12.56
C PRO A 188 -14.36 0.84 13.04
N LEU A 189 -13.60 0.31 14.01
CA LEU A 189 -12.34 0.90 14.45
C LEU A 189 -11.29 0.90 13.32
N ILE A 190 -11.44 0.02 12.34
CA ILE A 190 -10.68 0.06 11.09
C ILE A 190 -11.53 0.83 10.07
N GLY A 191 -11.09 2.03 9.70
CA GLY A 191 -11.82 2.85 8.74
C GLY A 191 -12.91 3.74 9.34
N LEU A 192 -12.65 4.37 10.49
CA LEU A 192 -13.45 5.48 11.03
C LEU A 192 -13.81 6.50 9.94
N THR A 193 -15.09 6.89 9.89
CA THR A 193 -15.64 7.76 8.84
C THR A 193 -15.62 9.23 9.20
N GLU A 194 -15.61 9.56 10.49
CA GLU A 194 -15.59 10.93 11.00
C GLU A 194 -14.17 11.40 11.29
N ALA A 195 -13.84 12.63 10.87
CA ALA A 195 -12.52 13.21 11.12
C ALA A 195 -12.25 13.32 12.63
N ALA A 196 -13.23 13.75 13.42
CA ALA A 196 -13.11 13.90 14.87
C ALA A 196 -12.73 12.57 15.55
N ASP A 197 -13.30 11.44 15.10
CA ASP A 197 -12.96 10.12 15.64
C ASP A 197 -11.51 9.75 15.29
N VAL A 198 -11.06 10.00 14.06
CA VAL A 198 -9.65 9.74 13.69
C VAL A 198 -8.69 10.57 14.55
N LEU A 199 -8.98 11.87 14.71
CA LEU A 199 -8.15 12.79 15.50
C LEU A 199 -8.06 12.41 16.98
N GLU A 200 -9.17 11.93 17.56
CA GLU A 200 -9.22 11.56 18.98
C GLU A 200 -8.66 10.15 19.24
N LYS A 201 -8.93 9.21 18.34
CA LYS A 201 -8.78 7.77 18.63
C LYS A 201 -7.54 7.15 17.99
N VAL A 202 -6.98 7.72 16.92
CA VAL A 202 -5.83 7.17 16.20
C VAL A 202 -4.53 7.78 16.71
N THR A 203 -3.55 6.91 17.00
CA THR A 203 -2.19 7.36 17.39
C THR A 203 -1.12 6.38 16.94
N PHE A 204 0.14 6.82 17.01
CA PHE A 204 1.33 6.06 16.61
C PHE A 204 2.33 6.01 17.77
N PRO A 205 2.16 5.10 18.74
CA PRO A 205 2.93 5.14 20.00
C PRO A 205 4.43 4.88 19.82
N CYS A 206 4.84 4.27 18.71
CA CYS A 206 6.25 3.95 18.41
C CYS A 206 6.83 4.83 17.28
N CYS A 207 6.25 6.00 17.01
CA CYS A 207 6.84 7.00 16.10
C CYS A 207 7.97 7.79 16.78
N GLY A 208 8.61 8.70 16.04
CA GLY A 208 9.66 9.56 16.58
C GLY A 208 11.10 9.20 16.19
N SER A 209 12.04 9.91 16.78
CA SER A 209 13.49 9.75 16.60
C SER A 209 14.03 8.38 17.06
N LYS A 210 13.31 7.71 17.97
CA LYS A 210 13.65 6.38 18.51
C LYS A 210 12.88 5.23 17.85
N GLN A 211 12.15 5.48 16.77
CA GLN A 211 11.37 4.45 16.08
C GLN A 211 12.27 3.32 15.56
N VAL A 212 11.74 2.09 15.56
CA VAL A 212 12.39 0.96 14.89
C VAL A 212 12.20 1.11 13.38
N PRO A 213 13.29 1.14 12.58
CA PRO A 213 13.18 1.28 11.13
C PRO A 213 12.31 0.18 10.51
N GLY A 214 11.38 0.56 9.64
CA GLY A 214 10.48 -0.36 8.94
C GLY A 214 9.27 -0.84 9.76
N VAL A 215 9.10 -0.41 11.01
CA VAL A 215 7.98 -0.82 11.86
C VAL A 215 7.03 0.35 12.11
N ILE A 216 5.76 0.18 11.73
CA ILE A 216 4.68 1.11 12.06
C ILE A 216 3.72 0.42 13.02
N VAL A 217 3.48 1.05 14.16
CA VAL A 217 2.45 0.66 15.11
C VAL A 217 1.37 1.73 15.06
N MET A 218 0.18 1.36 14.58
CA MET A 218 -1.01 2.19 14.62
C MET A 218 -1.94 1.65 15.70
N GLN A 219 -2.44 2.54 16.55
CA GLN A 219 -3.40 2.21 17.59
C GLN A 219 -4.67 3.02 17.36
N THR A 220 -5.82 2.35 17.37
CA THR A 220 -7.13 2.99 17.37
C THR A 220 -7.84 2.64 18.68
N ARG A 221 -8.17 3.65 19.49
CA ARG A 221 -8.89 3.45 20.76
C ARG A 221 -10.38 3.21 20.50
N ASN A 222 -10.96 2.22 21.18
CA ASN A 222 -12.41 2.07 21.26
C ASN A 222 -12.98 3.05 22.30
N GLY A 223 -14.21 3.51 22.07
CA GLY A 223 -14.95 4.42 22.92
C GLY A 223 -16.14 5.00 22.15
N PRO A 224 -16.98 5.82 22.81
CA PRO A 224 -18.08 6.52 22.14
C PRO A 224 -17.57 7.39 20.99
N PRO A 225 -18.39 7.70 19.97
CA PRO A 225 -18.05 8.70 18.95
C PRO A 225 -17.61 10.02 19.59
N ALA A 226 -16.62 10.70 19.01
CA ALA A 226 -16.04 11.94 19.54
C ALA A 226 -17.09 13.05 19.75
N GLY A 227 -18.13 13.08 18.90
CA GLY A 227 -19.24 14.04 18.99
C GLY A 227 -20.37 13.65 19.94
N ASP A 228 -20.38 12.43 20.48
CA ASP A 228 -21.41 11.94 21.39
C ASP A 228 -20.82 11.00 22.47
N PRO A 229 -20.26 11.56 23.56
CA PRO A 229 -19.70 10.78 24.66
C PRO A 229 -20.73 9.92 25.41
N SER A 230 -22.03 10.15 25.21
CA SER A 230 -23.10 9.41 25.88
C SER A 230 -23.52 8.14 25.13
N ALA A 231 -23.17 8.04 23.84
CA ALA A 231 -23.40 6.87 23.02
C ALA A 231 -22.55 5.66 23.48
N PRO A 232 -22.95 4.42 23.14
CA PRO A 232 -22.12 3.26 23.39
C PRO A 232 -20.80 3.32 22.59
N PRO A 233 -19.77 2.56 22.98
CA PRO A 233 -18.56 2.42 22.20
C PRO A 233 -18.81 1.96 20.77
N LEU A 234 -17.93 2.35 19.85
CA LEU A 234 -18.02 2.00 18.42
C LEU A 234 -17.95 0.48 18.16
N CYS A 235 -17.34 -0.29 19.07
CA CYS A 235 -17.22 -1.75 18.99
C CYS A 235 -17.55 -2.41 20.32
#